data_AF-A0A812WHC7-F1
#
_entry.id   AF-A0A812WHC7-F1
#
_cell.length_a   1.000
_cell.length_b   1.000
_cell.length_c   1.000
_cell.angle_alpha   90.00
_cell.angle_beta   90.00
_cell.angle_gamma   90.00
#
_symmetry.space_group_name_H-M   'P 1'
#
loop_
_entity.id
_entity.type
_entity.pdbx_description
1 polymer ?
#
loop_
_entity_poly.entity_id
_entity_poly.type
_entity_poly.pdbx_seq_one_letter_code
_entity_poly.pdbx_strand_id
1 'polypeptide(L)'
;MAYLTKEEEDDRKYEDKEELSPSGKPDDEDPETRVYGWRDGTPLTRPDVSEIIRSEPRAQAEYRSLKKQGSHKRAPPEADPLEGLPPTWQAVFSAAPNAAPQAAWKEYSSKKRKTESTKKKPEVRVDIQLDWESRENETPEEEIARIKPEIERLSKAIRDNAEAKAWKQKIAEATKHLKEGEKASKQVLRAFEIASYNKAVASGQLRSSDMYFQFLTQDTAKDAETQVTTLERSCALMDKTMDLLKGHIKKLEEVAAESIPAEESHEKDLLSPSPSLGKTPGPLSPSPGFLGRSPGPMASPGPAAARLRALKVPPVSPSLRD
;
A
#
# COMPACT_ATOMS: atom_id res chain seq x y z
N MET A 1 33.67 -4.69 -79.53
CA MET A 1 34.85 -3.89 -79.14
C MET A 1 34.75 -3.63 -77.67
N ALA A 2 35.72 -4.14 -76.89
CA ALA A 2 35.99 -3.69 -75.54
C ALA A 2 36.41 -2.21 -75.56
N TYR A 3 36.19 -1.45 -74.48
CA TYR A 3 37.25 -0.98 -73.57
C TYR A 3 36.65 -0.23 -72.37
N LEU A 4 37.43 -0.33 -71.29
CA LEU A 4 37.18 0.04 -69.90
C LEU A 4 36.99 1.54 -69.63
N THR A 5 36.31 1.74 -68.50
CA THR A 5 36.25 2.88 -67.58
C THR A 5 37.61 3.43 -67.12
N LYS A 6 37.66 4.75 -66.87
CA LYS A 6 38.50 5.48 -65.89
C LYS A 6 37.59 6.60 -65.32
N GLU A 7 37.31 6.64 -64.01
CA GLU A 7 38.14 7.27 -62.95
C GLU A 7 38.28 8.78 -63.22
N GLU A 8 38.00 9.74 -62.32
CA GLU A 8 37.83 9.75 -60.87
C GLU A 8 37.48 11.21 -60.43
N GLU A 9 37.16 11.39 -59.15
CA GLU A 9 37.16 12.65 -58.36
C GLU A 9 35.93 13.58 -58.41
N ASP A 10 34.97 13.31 -57.51
CA ASP A 10 34.79 14.12 -56.28
C ASP A 10 33.70 13.45 -55.41
N ASP A 11 34.07 12.44 -54.64
CA ASP A 11 34.45 12.51 -53.22
C ASP A 11 33.38 13.10 -52.26
N ARG A 12 32.74 12.15 -51.56
CA ARG A 12 32.38 12.18 -50.13
C ARG A 12 31.40 13.26 -49.64
N LYS A 13 30.13 12.87 -49.59
CA LYS A 13 29.30 13.11 -48.40
C LYS A 13 28.41 11.91 -48.11
N TYR A 14 29.03 10.86 -47.56
CA TYR A 14 28.29 9.90 -46.74
C TYR A 14 27.87 10.65 -45.48
N GLU A 15 26.63 11.15 -45.46
CA GLU A 15 25.99 11.44 -44.18
C GLU A 15 25.62 10.10 -43.56
N ASP A 16 26.45 9.76 -42.58
CA ASP A 16 26.28 8.76 -41.55
C ASP A 16 24.80 8.69 -41.14
N LYS A 17 24.09 7.67 -41.63
CA LYS A 17 22.84 7.27 -41.01
C LYS A 17 23.25 6.54 -39.74
N GLU A 18 23.48 7.31 -38.68
CA GLU A 18 23.51 6.77 -37.33
C GLU A 18 22.20 5.99 -37.16
N GLU A 19 22.31 4.66 -37.14
CA GLU A 19 21.26 3.77 -36.67
C GLU A 19 21.03 4.13 -35.20
N LEU A 20 20.13 5.08 -34.97
CA LEU A 20 19.60 5.42 -33.67
C LEU A 20 19.07 4.12 -33.04
N SER A 21 19.77 3.67 -32.00
CA SER A 21 19.31 2.59 -31.15
C SER A 21 17.85 2.83 -30.75
N PRO A 22 16.99 1.79 -30.70
CA PRO A 22 15.56 1.92 -30.35
C PRO A 22 15.28 2.58 -29.00
N SER A 23 16.31 2.72 -28.17
CA SER A 23 16.31 3.50 -26.93
C SER A 23 17.10 4.78 -27.15
N GLY A 24 16.50 5.74 -27.86
CA GLY A 24 17.01 7.11 -27.94
C GLY A 24 17.19 7.69 -26.53
N LYS A 25 18.25 8.48 -26.33
CA LYS A 25 18.44 9.21 -25.07
C LYS A 25 17.25 10.17 -24.93
N PRO A 26 16.62 10.29 -23.74
CA PRO A 26 15.40 11.08 -23.59
C PRO A 26 15.58 12.55 -24.01
N ASP A 27 16.80 13.08 -23.97
CA ASP A 27 17.08 14.50 -24.00
C ASP A 27 17.20 15.10 -25.42
N ASP A 28 17.09 14.28 -26.47
CA ASP A 28 17.20 14.71 -27.87
C ASP A 28 15.82 15.00 -28.53
N GLU A 29 14.70 14.84 -27.80
CA GLU A 29 13.36 15.21 -28.28
C GLU A 29 12.99 16.66 -27.94
N ASP A 30 12.38 17.36 -28.91
CA ASP A 30 11.82 18.69 -28.70
C ASP A 30 10.88 18.66 -27.46
N PRO A 31 11.08 19.55 -26.46
CA PRO A 31 10.27 19.56 -25.24
C PRO A 31 8.77 19.75 -25.49
N GLU A 32 8.35 20.19 -26.68
CA GLU A 32 6.94 20.31 -27.06
C GLU A 32 6.33 18.97 -27.48
N THR A 33 7.10 18.06 -28.09
CA THR A 33 6.61 16.75 -28.55
C THR A 33 6.80 15.64 -27.52
N ARG A 34 7.62 15.87 -26.48
CA ARG A 34 7.86 14.91 -25.41
C ARG A 34 6.56 14.56 -24.69
N VAL A 35 6.30 13.26 -24.54
CA VAL A 35 5.14 12.75 -23.79
C VAL A 35 5.42 12.81 -22.29
N TYR A 36 4.60 13.56 -21.55
CA TYR A 36 4.71 13.75 -20.10
C TYR A 36 3.79 12.84 -19.29
N GLY A 37 2.82 12.18 -19.95
CA GLY A 37 1.89 11.27 -19.30
C GLY A 37 0.86 10.73 -20.28
N TRP A 38 -0.10 9.96 -19.77
CA TRP A 38 -1.18 9.37 -20.54
C TRP A 38 -2.51 9.63 -19.83
N ARG A 39 -3.55 9.96 -20.59
CA ARG A 39 -4.92 10.11 -20.07
C ARG A 39 -5.89 9.50 -21.07
N ASP A 40 -6.70 8.56 -20.59
CA ASP A 40 -7.70 7.85 -21.41
C ASP A 40 -7.13 7.28 -22.71
N GLY A 41 -5.88 6.79 -22.67
CA GLY A 41 -5.17 6.23 -23.82
C GLY A 41 -4.53 7.25 -24.77
N THR A 42 -4.67 8.55 -24.52
CA THR A 42 -4.04 9.62 -25.31
C THR A 42 -2.73 10.08 -24.65
N PRO A 43 -1.61 10.20 -25.39
CA PRO A 43 -0.38 10.76 -24.85
C PRO A 43 -0.57 12.26 -24.60
N LEU A 44 -0.17 12.71 -23.41
CA LEU A 44 -0.23 14.12 -23.02
C LEU A 44 1.11 14.79 -23.27
N THR A 45 1.08 15.85 -24.05
CA THR A 45 2.23 16.74 -24.26
C THR A 45 2.26 17.84 -23.20
N ARG A 46 3.34 18.62 -23.16
CA ARG A 46 3.49 19.74 -22.22
C ARG A 46 2.34 20.76 -22.27
N PRO A 47 1.86 21.23 -23.45
CA PRO A 47 0.71 22.13 -23.52
C PRO A 47 -0.55 21.48 -22.94
N ASP A 48 -0.83 20.21 -23.25
CA ASP A 48 -2.01 19.49 -22.74
C ASP A 48 -1.99 19.41 -21.20
N VAL A 49 -0.84 19.06 -20.61
CA VAL A 49 -0.69 19.02 -19.15
C VAL A 49 -0.91 20.42 -18.55
N SER A 50 -0.41 21.47 -19.21
CA SER A 50 -0.59 22.85 -18.74
C SER A 50 -2.04 23.31 -18.83
N GLU A 51 -2.78 22.87 -19.85
CA GLU A 51 -4.20 23.14 -20.03
C GLU A 51 -5.02 22.39 -18.98
N ILE A 52 -4.75 21.10 -18.74
CA ILE A 52 -5.41 20.28 -17.72
C ILE A 52 -5.23 20.89 -16.31
N ILE A 53 -4.03 21.36 -15.97
CA ILE A 53 -3.77 22.02 -14.68
C ILE A 53 -4.55 23.35 -14.54
N ARG A 54 -4.86 24.02 -15.65
CA ARG A 54 -5.64 25.27 -15.66
C ARG A 54 -7.15 25.01 -15.64
N SER A 55 -7.63 24.03 -16.41
CA SER A 55 -9.05 23.75 -16.59
C SER A 55 -9.65 22.93 -15.45
N GLU A 56 -8.87 22.05 -14.81
CA GLU A 56 -9.38 21.15 -13.77
C GLU A 56 -8.91 21.52 -12.35
N PRO A 57 -9.84 21.86 -11.44
CA PRO A 57 -9.50 22.17 -10.05
C PRO A 57 -8.83 21.02 -9.30
N ARG A 58 -9.16 19.77 -9.64
CA ARG A 58 -8.57 18.57 -9.03
C ARG A 58 -7.09 18.41 -9.42
N ALA A 59 -6.80 18.46 -10.72
CA ALA A 59 -5.43 18.40 -11.24
C ALA A 59 -4.57 19.55 -10.69
N GLN A 60 -5.14 20.75 -10.54
CA GLN A 60 -4.45 21.88 -9.93
C GLN A 60 -4.07 21.63 -8.46
N ALA A 61 -4.97 21.03 -7.68
CA ALA A 61 -4.73 20.71 -6.27
C ALA A 61 -3.63 19.63 -6.13
N GLU A 62 -3.66 18.60 -6.98
CA GLU A 62 -2.66 17.55 -7.04
C GLU A 62 -1.29 18.10 -7.45
N TYR A 63 -1.22 18.91 -8.51
CA TYR A 63 0.01 19.57 -8.95
C TYR A 63 0.62 20.45 -7.84
N ARG A 64 -0.21 21.23 -7.12
CA ARG A 64 0.26 22.03 -5.98
C ARG A 64 0.77 21.15 -4.83
N SER A 65 0.12 20.01 -4.58
CA SER A 65 0.56 19.04 -3.56
C SER A 65 1.91 18.41 -3.93
N LEU A 66 2.06 17.94 -5.16
CA LEU A 66 3.29 17.37 -5.70
C LEU A 66 4.43 18.40 -5.68
N LYS A 67 4.17 19.66 -6.05
CA LYS A 67 5.17 20.73 -5.96
C LYS A 67 5.66 20.97 -4.53
N LYS A 68 4.77 20.93 -3.54
CA LYS A 68 5.13 21.04 -2.11
C LYS A 68 5.95 19.85 -1.62
N GLN A 69 5.62 18.64 -2.08
CA GLN A 69 6.38 17.44 -1.74
C GLN A 69 7.78 17.45 -2.39
N GLY A 70 7.88 17.93 -3.64
CA GLY A 70 9.15 18.07 -4.35
C GLY A 70 10.06 19.16 -3.77
N SER A 71 9.50 20.28 -3.29
CA SER A 71 10.30 21.34 -2.66
C SER A 71 10.98 20.89 -1.37
N HIS A 72 10.43 19.90 -0.67
CA HIS A 72 11.07 19.34 0.53
C HIS A 72 12.22 18.36 0.23
N LYS A 73 12.38 17.92 -1.02
CA LYS A 73 13.42 16.95 -1.42
C LYS A 73 14.64 17.58 -2.08
N ARG A 74 14.60 18.86 -2.46
CA ARG A 74 15.80 19.60 -2.85
C ARG A 74 16.49 20.11 -1.58
N ALA A 75 17.46 19.34 -1.08
CA ALA A 75 18.44 19.89 -0.16
C ALA A 75 19.13 21.09 -0.86
N PRO A 76 19.19 22.28 -0.24
CA PRO A 76 20.00 23.36 -0.77
C PRO A 76 21.44 22.88 -0.94
N PRO A 77 22.15 23.28 -2.01
CA PRO A 77 23.59 23.04 -2.09
C PRO A 77 24.24 23.69 -0.87
N GLU A 78 24.85 22.85 -0.03
CA GLU A 78 25.80 23.17 1.06
C GLU A 78 25.85 24.65 1.47
N ALA A 79 24.74 25.17 2.00
CA ALA A 79 24.65 26.54 2.46
C ALA A 79 25.32 26.61 3.83
N ASP A 80 26.23 27.56 4.03
CA ASP A 80 26.89 27.79 5.31
C ASP A 80 25.82 27.89 6.41
N PRO A 81 25.83 27.01 7.43
CA PRO A 81 24.82 27.01 8.48
C PRO A 81 24.77 28.33 9.25
N LEU A 82 25.80 29.17 9.19
CA LEU A 82 25.88 30.45 9.89
C LEU A 82 25.42 31.66 9.06
N GLU A 83 25.14 31.48 7.77
CA GLU A 83 24.73 32.55 6.88
C GLU A 83 23.34 33.11 7.28
N GLY A 84 23.22 34.43 7.40
CA GLY A 84 21.98 35.14 7.74
C GLY A 84 21.59 35.17 9.23
N LEU A 85 22.43 34.64 10.13
CA LEU A 85 22.26 34.78 11.58
C LEU A 85 22.89 36.07 12.11
N PRO A 86 22.35 36.67 13.19
CA PRO A 86 23.01 37.78 13.87
C PRO A 86 24.39 37.38 14.40
N PRO A 87 25.38 38.29 14.48
CA PRO A 87 26.75 37.99 14.94
C PRO A 87 26.82 37.28 16.30
N THR A 88 25.92 37.63 17.23
CA THR A 88 25.83 37.00 18.55
C THR A 88 25.39 35.54 18.49
N TRP A 89 24.57 35.17 17.51
CA TRP A 89 24.14 33.78 17.28
C TRP A 89 25.20 33.01 16.49
N GLN A 90 25.87 33.65 15.54
CA GLN A 90 26.99 33.04 14.82
C GLN A 90 28.09 32.57 15.77
N ALA A 91 28.47 33.40 16.76
CA ALA A 91 29.49 33.06 17.76
C ALA A 91 29.11 31.88 18.69
N VAL A 92 27.83 31.73 19.01
CA VAL A 92 27.34 30.63 19.85
C VAL A 92 27.37 29.31 19.09
N PHE A 93 27.01 29.34 17.80
CA PHE A 93 26.90 28.13 16.99
C PHE A 93 28.19 27.78 16.24
N SER A 94 29.14 28.71 16.09
CA SER A 94 30.51 28.38 15.68
C SER A 94 31.22 27.47 16.68
N ALA A 95 30.82 27.49 17.96
CA ALA A 95 31.34 26.61 19.00
C ALA A 95 30.63 25.24 19.07
N ALA A 96 29.55 25.03 18.31
CA ALA A 96 28.71 23.83 18.36
C ALA A 96 28.34 23.35 16.94
N PRO A 97 29.26 22.68 16.22
CA PRO A 97 29.11 22.36 14.80
C PRO A 97 27.95 21.40 14.47
N ASN A 98 27.42 20.66 15.45
CA ASN A 98 26.31 19.72 15.26
C ASN A 98 24.92 20.32 15.55
N ALA A 99 24.85 21.61 15.90
CA ALA A 99 23.58 22.28 16.13
C ALA A 99 23.02 22.84 14.82
N ALA A 100 21.69 22.95 14.72
CA ALA A 100 21.00 23.55 13.58
C ALA A 100 20.65 25.04 13.86
N PRO A 101 21.59 25.99 13.67
CA PRO A 101 21.45 27.38 14.11
C PRO A 101 20.29 28.12 13.43
N GLN A 102 20.07 27.90 12.13
CA GLN A 102 18.99 28.56 11.39
C GLN A 102 17.60 28.14 11.88
N ALA A 103 17.42 26.87 12.27
CA ALA A 103 16.15 26.38 12.80
C ALA A 103 15.84 27.02 14.16
N ALA A 104 16.85 27.09 15.04
CA ALA A 104 16.74 27.73 16.35
C ALA A 104 16.42 29.23 16.25
N TRP A 105 17.05 29.95 15.31
CA TRP A 105 16.78 31.37 15.09
C TRP A 105 15.37 31.65 14.55
N LYS A 106 14.86 30.82 13.64
CA LYS A 106 13.48 30.90 13.16
C LYS A 106 12.47 30.71 14.28
N GLU A 107 12.74 29.80 15.21
CA GLU A 107 11.88 29.58 16.36
C GLU A 107 11.92 30.76 17.35
N TYR A 108 13.12 31.24 17.67
CA TYR A 108 13.32 32.39 18.56
C TYR A 108 12.66 33.67 18.02
N SER A 109 12.89 33.99 16.75
CA SER A 109 12.30 35.18 16.10
C SER A 109 10.78 35.12 16.04
N SER A 110 10.20 33.94 15.79
CA SER A 110 8.76 33.71 15.82
C SER A 110 8.18 33.90 17.24
N LYS A 111 8.84 33.37 18.27
CA LYS A 111 8.45 33.56 19.68
C LYS A 111 8.52 35.04 20.08
N LYS A 112 9.59 35.75 19.70
CA LYS A 112 9.76 37.19 19.98
C LYS A 112 8.67 38.04 19.31
N ARG A 113 8.32 37.76 18.05
CA ARG A 113 7.22 38.46 17.36
C ARG A 113 5.87 38.22 18.04
N LYS A 114 5.60 37.00 18.50
CA LYS A 114 4.37 36.68 19.23
C LYS A 114 4.27 37.44 20.55
N THR A 115 5.35 37.45 21.34
CA THR A 115 5.37 38.16 22.63
C THR A 115 5.31 39.69 22.48
N GLU A 116 5.83 40.23 21.39
CA GLU A 116 5.74 41.66 21.07
C GLU A 116 4.35 42.05 20.58
N SER A 117 3.67 41.18 19.82
CA SER A 117 2.29 41.39 19.38
C SER A 117 1.27 41.36 20.54
N THR A 118 1.51 40.54 21.57
CA THR A 118 0.66 40.52 22.77
C THR A 118 0.88 41.71 23.70
N LYS A 119 2.07 42.35 23.65
CA LYS A 119 2.35 43.58 24.40
C LYS A 119 1.75 44.83 23.75
N LYS A 120 1.53 44.83 22.43
CA LYS A 120 0.90 45.94 21.68
C LYS A 120 -0.63 45.80 21.59
N LYS A 121 -1.32 45.61 22.72
CA LYS A 121 -2.77 45.87 22.75
C LYS A 121 -2.98 47.37 22.98
N PRO A 122 -3.74 48.08 22.12
CA PRO A 122 -4.04 49.49 22.34
C PRO A 122 -4.89 49.61 23.59
N GLU A 123 -4.37 50.34 24.56
CA GLU A 123 -5.10 50.79 25.73
C GLU A 123 -6.18 51.76 25.24
N VAL A 124 -7.43 51.31 25.18
CA VAL A 124 -8.57 52.17 24.85
C VAL A 124 -8.78 53.09 26.03
N ARG A 125 -8.19 54.29 25.98
CA ARG A 125 -8.55 55.39 26.87
C ARG A 125 -9.92 55.90 26.44
N VAL A 126 -10.91 55.70 27.29
CA VAL A 126 -12.19 56.41 27.20
C VAL A 126 -11.96 57.73 27.93
N ASP A 127 -11.78 58.81 27.18
CA ASP A 127 -11.80 60.16 27.73
C ASP A 127 -13.25 60.48 28.11
N ILE A 128 -13.56 60.35 29.40
CA ILE A 128 -14.83 60.82 29.93
C ILE A 128 -14.71 62.33 30.08
N GLN A 129 -15.27 63.09 29.15
CA GLN A 129 -15.56 64.50 29.36
C GLN A 129 -16.65 64.59 30.44
N LEU A 130 -16.25 64.79 31.70
CA LEU A 130 -17.16 65.26 32.72
C LEU A 130 -17.38 66.76 32.50
N ASP A 131 -18.60 67.11 32.12
CA ASP A 131 -19.10 68.47 32.15
C ASP A 131 -19.33 68.87 33.60
N TRP A 132 -18.40 69.65 34.17
CA TRP A 132 -18.46 70.13 35.55
C TRP A 132 -19.24 71.45 35.67
N GLU A 133 -19.67 72.06 34.55
CA GLU A 133 -20.19 73.44 34.53
C GLU A 133 -21.68 73.56 34.86
N SER A 134 -22.43 72.46 34.90
CA SER A 134 -23.86 72.47 35.33
C SER A 134 -24.08 72.19 36.82
N ARG A 135 -23.02 72.19 37.65
CA ARG A 135 -23.00 71.55 38.98
C ARG A 135 -23.25 72.48 40.18
N GLU A 136 -23.49 73.78 39.98
CA GLU A 136 -23.46 74.76 41.08
C GLU A 136 -24.80 74.96 41.84
N ASN A 137 -25.90 74.32 41.45
CA ASN A 137 -27.22 74.55 42.10
C ASN A 137 -28.09 73.29 42.36
N GLU A 138 -27.56 72.08 42.22
CA GLU A 138 -28.29 70.85 42.59
C GLU A 138 -27.94 70.45 44.02
N THR A 139 -28.95 70.15 44.84
CA THR A 139 -28.70 69.60 46.18
C THR A 139 -28.02 68.23 46.05
N PRO A 140 -27.15 67.81 46.99
CA PRO A 140 -26.47 66.52 46.92
C PRO A 140 -27.44 65.33 46.73
N GLU A 141 -28.68 65.48 47.19
CA GLU A 141 -29.75 64.49 47.09
C GLU A 141 -30.29 64.33 45.66
N GLU A 142 -30.39 65.43 44.89
CA GLU A 142 -30.82 65.43 43.49
C GLU A 142 -29.73 64.88 42.56
N GLU A 143 -28.45 65.18 42.86
CA GLU A 143 -27.30 64.61 42.16
C GLU A 143 -27.22 63.09 42.37
N ILE A 144 -27.44 62.63 43.62
CA ILE A 144 -27.55 61.20 43.94
C ILE A 144 -28.73 60.54 43.22
N ALA A 145 -29.89 61.22 43.15
CA ALA A 145 -31.07 60.71 42.45
C ALA A 145 -30.84 60.57 40.93
N ARG A 146 -30.02 61.44 40.32
CA ARG A 146 -29.66 61.36 38.90
C ARG A 146 -28.59 60.30 38.61
N ILE A 147 -27.59 60.14 39.47
CA ILE A 147 -26.48 59.21 39.25
C ILE A 147 -26.85 57.75 39.53
N LYS A 148 -27.72 57.49 40.52
CA LYS A 148 -28.19 56.13 40.86
C LYS A 148 -28.71 55.31 39.67
N PRO A 149 -29.65 55.80 38.84
CA PRO A 149 -30.15 55.02 37.70
C PRO A 149 -29.07 54.76 36.64
N GLU A 150 -28.10 55.66 36.46
CA GLU A 150 -27.00 55.45 35.51
C GLU A 150 -26.00 54.39 36.03
N ILE A 151 -25.71 54.37 37.34
CA ILE A 151 -24.92 53.30 37.96
C ILE A 151 -25.60 51.94 37.81
N GLU A 152 -26.92 51.87 38.03
CA GLU A 152 -27.70 50.64 37.86
C GLU A 152 -27.69 50.17 36.40
N ARG A 153 -27.85 51.10 35.45
CA ARG A 153 -27.79 50.83 34.01
C ARG A 153 -26.42 50.28 33.61
N LEU A 154 -25.33 50.92 34.04
CA LEU A 154 -23.96 50.49 33.74
C LEU A 154 -23.64 49.15 34.39
N SER A 155 -24.08 48.93 35.64
CA SER A 155 -23.89 47.67 36.35
C SER A 155 -24.68 46.51 35.73
N LYS A 156 -25.86 46.78 35.15
CA LYS A 156 -26.59 45.81 34.33
C LYS A 156 -25.85 45.51 33.02
N ALA A 157 -25.39 46.55 32.31
CA ALA A 157 -24.63 46.38 31.06
C ALA A 157 -23.33 45.58 31.26
N ILE A 158 -22.62 45.76 32.38
CA ILE A 158 -21.43 44.98 32.72
C ILE A 158 -21.78 43.50 32.95
N ARG A 159 -22.87 43.21 33.67
CA ARG A 159 -23.34 41.83 33.89
C ARG A 159 -23.75 41.16 32.58
N ASP A 160 -24.58 41.83 31.78
CA ASP A 160 -25.03 41.32 30.48
C ASP A 160 -23.82 41.07 29.54
N ASN A 161 -22.79 41.93 29.58
CA ASN A 161 -21.55 41.75 28.82
C ASN A 161 -20.74 40.54 29.32
N ALA A 162 -20.66 40.32 30.64
CA ALA A 162 -19.99 39.17 31.22
C ALA A 162 -20.69 37.86 30.84
N GLU A 163 -22.03 37.83 30.89
CA GLU A 163 -22.83 36.69 30.44
C GLU A 163 -22.65 36.44 28.93
N ALA A 164 -22.68 37.49 28.11
CA ALA A 164 -22.44 37.37 26.68
C ALA A 164 -21.04 36.82 26.36
N LYS A 165 -20.01 37.19 27.13
CA LYS A 165 -18.66 36.62 27.01
C LYS A 165 -18.63 35.14 27.38
N ALA A 166 -19.28 34.76 28.48
CA ALA A 166 -19.38 33.37 28.89
C ALA A 166 -20.08 32.51 27.81
N TRP A 167 -21.16 33.01 27.22
CA TRP A 167 -21.84 32.33 26.10
C TRP A 167 -20.97 32.23 24.85
N LYS A 168 -20.24 33.30 24.48
CA LYS A 168 -19.28 33.25 23.37
C LYS A 168 -18.20 32.20 23.59
N GLN A 169 -17.70 32.06 24.82
CA GLN A 169 -16.72 31.04 25.17
C GLN A 169 -17.32 29.63 25.04
N LYS A 170 -18.52 29.39 25.59
CA LYS A 170 -19.23 28.11 25.45
C LYS A 170 -19.47 27.74 23.98
N ILE A 171 -19.87 28.71 23.15
CA ILE A 171 -20.07 28.49 21.71
C ILE A 171 -18.74 28.15 21.02
N ALA A 172 -17.65 28.84 21.37
CA ALA A 172 -16.33 28.56 20.81
C ALA A 172 -15.84 27.15 21.18
N GLU A 173 -16.03 26.74 22.43
CA GLU A 173 -15.71 25.39 22.92
C GLU A 173 -16.56 24.32 22.21
N ALA A 174 -17.88 24.52 22.11
CA ALA A 174 -18.77 23.62 21.37
C ALA A 174 -18.37 23.49 19.89
N THR A 175 -18.03 24.60 19.25
CA THR A 175 -17.58 24.62 17.84
C THR A 175 -16.24 23.88 17.68
N LYS A 176 -15.34 23.99 18.67
CA LYS A 176 -14.08 23.25 18.68
C LYS A 176 -14.33 21.74 18.77
N HIS A 177 -15.17 21.31 19.70
CA HIS A 177 -15.52 19.89 19.86
C HIS A 177 -16.19 19.32 18.60
N LEU A 178 -17.07 20.08 17.93
CA LEU A 178 -17.68 19.66 16.67
C LEU A 178 -16.61 19.43 15.58
N LYS A 179 -15.69 20.38 15.42
CA LYS A 179 -14.59 20.26 14.43
C LYS A 179 -13.64 19.10 14.73
N GLU A 180 -13.37 18.83 16.01
CA GLU A 180 -12.56 17.69 16.43
C GLU A 180 -13.29 16.37 16.17
N GLY A 181 -14.59 16.30 16.47
CA GLY A 181 -15.46 15.16 16.17
C GLY A 181 -15.53 14.86 14.67
N GLU A 182 -15.69 15.87 13.82
CA GLU A 182 -15.66 15.69 12.36
C GLU A 182 -14.32 15.16 11.85
N LYS A 183 -13.19 15.65 12.40
CA LYS A 183 -11.86 15.16 12.05
C LYS A 183 -11.69 13.70 12.46
N ALA A 184 -12.10 13.34 13.67
CA ALA A 184 -12.05 11.96 14.15
C ALA A 184 -12.92 11.04 13.28
N SER A 185 -14.14 11.46 12.95
CA SER A 185 -15.05 10.72 12.06
C SER A 185 -14.42 10.49 10.67
N LYS A 186 -13.85 11.53 10.06
CA LYS A 186 -13.16 11.42 8.75
C LYS A 186 -11.96 10.48 8.81
N GLN A 187 -11.21 10.47 9.91
CA GLN A 187 -10.09 9.54 10.10
C GLN A 187 -10.57 8.09 10.23
N VAL A 188 -11.63 7.85 11.00
CA VAL A 188 -12.24 6.52 11.15
C VAL A 188 -12.80 6.03 9.83
N LEU A 189 -13.52 6.87 9.07
CA LEU A 189 -14.04 6.52 7.75
C LEU A 189 -12.91 6.13 6.79
N ARG A 190 -11.83 6.92 6.73
CA ARG A 190 -10.67 6.58 5.89
C ARG A 190 -10.01 5.26 6.33
N ALA A 191 -9.87 5.02 7.63
CA ALA A 191 -9.33 3.77 8.13
C ALA A 191 -10.22 2.57 7.78
N PHE A 192 -11.54 2.76 7.87
CA PHE A 192 -12.53 1.77 7.47
C PHE A 192 -12.49 1.47 5.97
N GLU A 193 -12.41 2.50 5.11
CA GLU A 193 -12.27 2.33 3.65
C GLU A 193 -11.02 1.51 3.30
N ILE A 194 -9.88 1.83 3.92
CA ILE A 194 -8.62 1.10 3.71
C ILE A 194 -8.77 -0.36 4.18
N ALA A 195 -9.34 -0.58 5.37
CA ALA A 195 -9.54 -1.93 5.90
C ALA A 195 -10.51 -2.75 5.03
N SER A 196 -11.58 -2.12 4.54
CA SER A 196 -12.57 -2.73 3.64
C SER A 196 -11.92 -3.12 2.31
N TYR A 197 -11.14 -2.23 1.72
CA TYR A 197 -10.40 -2.51 0.48
C TYR A 197 -9.42 -3.67 0.66
N ASN A 198 -8.61 -3.66 1.73
CA ASN A 198 -7.67 -4.73 2.02
C ASN A 198 -8.37 -6.07 2.23
N LYS A 199 -9.52 -6.08 2.91
CA LYS A 199 -10.35 -7.27 3.07
C LYS A 199 -10.85 -7.79 1.72
N ALA A 200 -11.33 -6.90 0.85
CA ALA A 200 -11.81 -7.27 -0.48
C ALA A 200 -10.69 -7.90 -1.32
N VAL A 201 -9.51 -7.29 -1.35
CA VAL A 201 -8.33 -7.83 -2.05
C VAL A 201 -7.94 -9.21 -1.50
N ALA A 202 -7.84 -9.35 -0.18
CA ALA A 202 -7.50 -10.64 0.44
C ALA A 202 -8.55 -11.72 0.14
N SER A 203 -9.84 -11.37 0.17
CA SER A 203 -10.91 -12.30 -0.19
C SER A 203 -10.89 -12.70 -1.66
N GLY A 204 -10.52 -11.77 -2.55
CA GLY A 204 -10.33 -12.05 -3.98
C GLY A 204 -9.17 -13.00 -4.23
N GLN A 205 -8.04 -12.77 -3.54
CA GLN A 205 -6.88 -13.66 -3.61
C GLN A 205 -7.22 -15.07 -3.12
N LEU A 206 -7.84 -15.19 -1.95
CA LEU A 206 -8.26 -16.48 -1.40
C LEU A 206 -9.20 -17.23 -2.35
N ARG A 207 -10.22 -16.54 -2.88
CA ARG A 207 -11.16 -17.14 -3.83
C ARG A 207 -10.45 -17.57 -5.12
N SER A 208 -9.48 -16.80 -5.61
CA SER A 208 -8.73 -17.16 -6.82
C SER A 208 -7.81 -18.37 -6.58
N SER A 209 -7.17 -18.48 -5.41
CA SER A 209 -6.37 -19.64 -5.06
C SER A 209 -7.24 -20.88 -4.86
N ASP A 210 -8.38 -20.75 -4.20
CA ASP A 210 -9.32 -21.85 -4.00
C ASP A 210 -9.81 -22.41 -5.34
N MET A 211 -10.14 -21.52 -6.28
CA MET A 211 -10.54 -21.90 -7.63
C MET A 211 -9.41 -22.61 -8.40
N TYR A 212 -8.17 -22.10 -8.27
CA TYR A 212 -7.01 -22.75 -8.87
C TYR A 212 -6.80 -24.18 -8.34
N PHE A 213 -6.83 -24.36 -7.02
CA PHE A 213 -6.68 -25.69 -6.42
C PHE A 213 -7.85 -26.60 -6.78
N GLN A 214 -9.07 -26.07 -6.89
CA GLN A 214 -10.22 -26.83 -7.36
C GLN A 214 -9.98 -27.38 -8.78
N PHE A 215 -9.54 -26.55 -9.73
CA PHE A 215 -9.22 -27.03 -11.08
C PHE A 215 -8.07 -28.03 -11.07
N LEU A 216 -7.01 -27.79 -10.29
CA LEU A 216 -5.91 -28.74 -10.17
C LEU A 216 -6.39 -30.10 -9.67
N THR A 217 -7.23 -30.14 -8.64
CA THR A 217 -7.79 -31.39 -8.13
C THR A 217 -8.68 -32.09 -9.16
N GLN A 218 -9.48 -31.34 -9.91
CA GLN A 218 -10.33 -31.90 -10.97
C GLN A 218 -9.50 -32.49 -12.11
N ASP A 219 -8.44 -31.81 -12.53
CA ASP A 219 -7.56 -32.30 -13.60
C ASP A 219 -6.81 -33.56 -13.14
N THR A 220 -6.26 -33.57 -11.91
CA THR A 220 -5.62 -34.78 -11.36
C THR A 220 -6.60 -35.95 -11.23
N ALA A 221 -7.86 -35.69 -10.91
CA ALA A 221 -8.88 -36.73 -10.83
C ALA A 221 -9.21 -37.31 -12.22
N LYS A 222 -9.33 -36.46 -13.24
CA LYS A 222 -9.57 -36.89 -14.64
C LYS A 222 -8.38 -37.67 -15.21
N ASP A 223 -7.16 -37.25 -14.91
CA ASP A 223 -5.95 -37.95 -15.32
C ASP A 223 -5.89 -39.35 -14.69
N ALA A 224 -6.19 -39.44 -13.38
CA ALA A 224 -6.27 -40.72 -12.68
C ALA A 224 -7.36 -41.63 -13.27
N GLU A 225 -8.55 -41.09 -13.56
CA GLU A 225 -9.63 -41.84 -14.22
C GLU A 225 -9.21 -42.35 -15.61
N THR A 226 -8.52 -41.52 -16.38
CA THR A 226 -8.01 -41.91 -17.70
C THR A 226 -6.96 -43.03 -17.59
N GLN A 227 -6.08 -42.97 -16.59
CA GLN A 227 -5.10 -44.03 -16.32
C GLN A 227 -5.79 -45.33 -15.89
N VAL A 228 -6.77 -45.26 -14.99
CA VAL A 228 -7.54 -46.43 -14.53
C VAL A 228 -8.27 -47.07 -15.71
N THR A 229 -9.00 -46.30 -16.52
CA THR A 229 -9.72 -46.84 -17.68
C THR A 229 -8.77 -47.42 -18.76
N THR A 230 -7.54 -46.91 -18.86
CA THR A 230 -6.50 -47.47 -19.73
C THR A 230 -5.97 -48.80 -19.19
N LEU A 231 -5.72 -48.87 -17.88
CA LEU A 231 -5.30 -50.10 -17.20
C LEU A 231 -6.39 -51.18 -17.28
N GLU A 232 -7.65 -50.83 -17.05
CA GLU A 232 -8.78 -51.75 -17.19
C GLU A 232 -8.87 -52.34 -18.61
N ARG A 233 -8.72 -51.49 -19.63
CA ARG A 233 -8.63 -51.96 -21.03
C ARG A 233 -7.45 -52.89 -21.25
N SER A 234 -6.28 -52.58 -20.69
CA SER A 234 -5.09 -53.43 -20.77
C SER A 234 -5.31 -54.78 -20.09
N CYS A 235 -5.89 -54.80 -18.88
CA CYS A 235 -6.22 -56.02 -18.15
C CYS A 235 -7.20 -56.90 -18.96
N ALA A 236 -8.26 -56.31 -19.50
CA ALA A 236 -9.22 -57.04 -20.34
C ALA A 236 -8.57 -57.64 -21.61
N LEU A 237 -7.63 -56.92 -22.23
CA LEU A 237 -6.85 -57.44 -23.36
C LEU A 237 -5.95 -58.61 -22.93
N MET A 238 -5.23 -58.47 -21.81
CA MET A 238 -4.39 -59.53 -21.27
C MET A 238 -5.21 -60.78 -20.93
N ASP A 239 -6.36 -60.64 -20.26
CA ASP A 239 -7.26 -61.76 -19.96
C ASP A 239 -7.70 -62.47 -21.24
N LYS A 240 -8.08 -61.72 -22.27
CA LYS A 240 -8.44 -62.29 -23.57
C LYS A 240 -7.27 -63.05 -24.22
N THR A 241 -6.06 -62.49 -24.19
CA THR A 241 -4.88 -63.18 -24.72
C THR A 241 -4.52 -64.42 -23.91
N MET A 242 -4.70 -64.37 -22.59
CA MET A 242 -4.44 -65.48 -21.69
C MET A 242 -5.42 -66.63 -21.95
N ASP A 243 -6.70 -66.32 -22.18
CA ASP A 243 -7.70 -67.33 -22.53
C ASP A 243 -7.47 -67.95 -23.92
N LEU A 244 -7.03 -67.16 -24.90
CA LEU A 244 -6.58 -67.67 -26.20
C LEU A 244 -5.38 -68.62 -26.05
N LEU A 245 -4.37 -68.25 -25.25
CA LEU A 245 -3.22 -69.09 -24.98
C LEU A 245 -3.61 -70.39 -24.26
N LYS A 246 -4.48 -70.33 -23.25
CA LYS A 246 -5.03 -71.53 -22.61
C LYS A 246 -5.75 -72.43 -23.63
N GLY A 247 -6.50 -71.84 -24.55
CA GLY A 247 -7.15 -72.57 -25.65
C GLY A 247 -6.14 -73.24 -26.60
N HIS A 248 -5.04 -72.56 -26.95
CA HIS A 248 -3.96 -73.13 -27.75
C HIS A 248 -3.24 -74.27 -27.02
N ILE A 249 -2.97 -74.12 -25.73
CA ILE A 249 -2.35 -75.16 -24.91
C ILE A 249 -3.23 -76.42 -24.88
N LYS A 250 -4.55 -76.28 -24.64
CA LYS A 250 -5.47 -77.42 -24.68
C LYS A 250 -5.47 -78.14 -26.03
N LYS A 251 -5.47 -77.39 -27.13
CA LYS A 251 -5.37 -78.00 -28.48
C LYS A 251 -4.04 -78.72 -28.69
N LEU A 252 -2.93 -78.16 -28.19
CA LEU A 252 -1.63 -78.82 -28.25
C LEU A 252 -1.61 -80.09 -27.39
N GLU A 253 -2.22 -80.08 -26.21
CA GLU A 253 -2.38 -81.26 -25.36
C GLU A 253 -3.25 -82.34 -26.03
N GLU A 254 -4.34 -81.96 -26.70
CA GLU A 254 -5.17 -82.87 -27.50
C GLU A 254 -4.37 -83.50 -28.65
N VAL A 255 -3.66 -82.70 -29.45
CA VAL A 255 -2.82 -83.20 -30.55
C VAL A 255 -1.68 -84.08 -30.01
N ALA A 256 -1.06 -83.70 -28.88
CA ALA A 256 -0.04 -84.50 -28.23
C ALA A 256 -0.60 -85.85 -27.76
N ALA A 257 -1.79 -85.87 -27.16
CA ALA A 257 -2.47 -87.08 -26.73
C ALA A 257 -2.85 -87.99 -27.91
N GLU A 258 -3.29 -87.42 -29.04
CA GLU A 258 -3.58 -88.15 -30.28
C GLU A 258 -2.31 -88.68 -30.97
N SER A 259 -1.15 -88.09 -30.70
CA SER A 259 0.14 -88.49 -31.26
C SER A 259 0.87 -89.60 -30.47
N ILE A 260 0.34 -90.02 -29.32
CA ILE A 260 0.86 -91.16 -28.55
C ILE A 260 0.30 -92.44 -29.18
N PRO A 261 1.13 -93.27 -29.85
CA PRO A 261 0.70 -94.58 -30.29
C PRO A 261 0.52 -95.45 -29.04
N ALA A 262 -0.53 -96.27 -29.02
CA ALA A 262 -0.74 -97.26 -27.99
C ALA A 262 0.44 -98.26 -27.96
N GLU A 263 1.38 -98.07 -27.04
CA GLU A 263 2.19 -99.16 -26.50
C GLU A 263 2.14 -99.14 -24.96
N GLU A 264 1.96 -100.34 -24.43
CA GLU A 264 1.83 -100.66 -23.02
C GLU A 264 3.15 -100.49 -22.24
N SER A 265 2.98 -100.32 -20.92
CA SER A 265 3.90 -100.70 -19.83
C SER A 265 5.12 -99.81 -19.52
N HIS A 266 5.11 -99.12 -18.37
CA HIS A 266 5.76 -99.57 -17.13
C HIS A 266 5.73 -98.48 -16.04
N GLU A 267 5.01 -98.76 -14.95
CA GLU A 267 5.49 -98.71 -13.57
C GLU A 267 6.77 -97.88 -13.25
N LYS A 268 6.64 -96.81 -12.45
CA LYS A 268 7.05 -96.77 -11.02
C LYS A 268 7.12 -95.34 -10.46
N ASP A 269 6.47 -95.19 -9.31
CA ASP A 269 6.86 -94.41 -8.13
C ASP A 269 8.00 -93.40 -8.30
N LEU A 270 7.71 -92.11 -8.04
CA LEU A 270 8.40 -91.38 -6.97
C LEU A 270 7.50 -90.23 -6.47
N LEU A 271 6.88 -90.50 -5.33
CA LEU A 271 6.46 -89.50 -4.35
C LEU A 271 7.65 -88.62 -3.93
N SER A 272 7.53 -87.31 -4.04
CA SER A 272 7.67 -86.47 -2.85
C SER A 272 7.09 -85.07 -3.03
N PRO A 273 6.27 -84.60 -2.08
CA PRO A 273 5.79 -83.23 -2.01
C PRO A 273 6.87 -82.34 -1.37
N SER A 274 7.05 -81.12 -1.88
CA SER A 274 7.78 -80.07 -1.15
C SER A 274 6.86 -78.88 -0.88
N PRO A 275 7.05 -78.22 0.28
CA PRO A 275 5.94 -77.86 1.14
C PRO A 275 5.40 -76.44 0.97
N SER A 276 4.22 -76.27 1.57
CA SER A 276 3.41 -75.08 1.73
C SER A 276 4.13 -73.81 2.18
N LEU A 277 3.79 -72.70 1.52
CA LEU A 277 3.25 -71.46 2.10
C LEU A 277 3.44 -71.27 3.61
N GLY A 278 4.52 -70.58 3.98
CA GLY A 278 4.61 -69.84 5.24
C GLY A 278 3.84 -68.54 5.15
N LYS A 279 2.69 -68.48 5.84
CA LYS A 279 2.00 -67.23 6.19
C LYS A 279 2.69 -66.63 7.42
N THR A 280 3.31 -65.47 7.27
CA THR A 280 3.44 -64.47 8.34
C THR A 280 3.24 -63.08 7.74
N PRO A 281 2.28 -62.28 8.23
CA PRO A 281 2.19 -60.87 7.89
C PRO A 281 3.05 -60.08 8.87
N GLY A 282 4.17 -59.55 8.41
CA GLY A 282 5.00 -58.60 9.15
C GLY A 282 5.06 -57.27 8.37
N PRO A 283 4.89 -56.12 9.04
CA PRO A 283 4.68 -54.83 8.38
C PRO A 283 5.98 -54.34 7.75
N LEU A 284 5.95 -54.06 6.44
CA LEU A 284 7.02 -53.30 5.82
C LEU A 284 6.90 -51.84 6.27
N SER A 285 7.82 -51.46 7.15
CA SER A 285 8.24 -50.10 7.42
C SER A 285 8.48 -49.33 6.11
N PRO A 286 8.11 -48.04 6.03
CA PRO A 286 8.51 -47.22 4.90
C PRO A 286 10.01 -46.92 5.00
N SER A 287 10.77 -47.32 3.98
CA SER A 287 12.16 -46.90 3.85
C SER A 287 12.20 -45.41 3.44
N PRO A 288 13.05 -44.58 4.08
CA PRO A 288 13.18 -43.16 3.82
C PRO A 288 14.14 -42.93 2.64
N GLY A 289 13.65 -42.30 1.58
CA GLY A 289 14.46 -42.06 0.38
C GLY A 289 13.82 -41.09 -0.60
N PHE A 290 13.31 -39.95 -0.13
CA PHE A 290 13.04 -38.82 -1.00
C PHE A 290 14.04 -37.71 -0.70
N LEU A 291 14.93 -37.50 -1.66
CA LEU A 291 15.96 -36.47 -1.66
C LEU A 291 15.33 -35.10 -1.40
N GLY A 292 15.90 -34.41 -0.42
CA GLY A 292 15.51 -33.07 -0.02
C GLY A 292 15.62 -32.06 -1.16
N ARG A 293 14.53 -31.34 -1.38
CA ARG A 293 14.58 -29.90 -1.66
C ARG A 293 13.72 -29.22 -0.62
N SER A 294 14.38 -28.68 0.40
CA SER A 294 13.79 -27.79 1.38
C SER A 294 13.09 -26.63 0.66
N PRO A 295 11.84 -26.25 1.03
CA PRO A 295 11.39 -24.90 0.77
C PRO A 295 12.26 -23.98 1.62
N GLY A 296 12.94 -23.02 0.97
CA GLY A 296 13.74 -22.01 1.66
C GLY A 296 12.92 -21.24 2.69
N PRO A 297 13.58 -20.55 3.64
CA PRO A 297 12.91 -19.81 4.68
C PRO A 297 11.98 -18.75 4.06
N MET A 298 10.71 -18.76 4.49
CA MET A 298 9.75 -17.71 4.16
C MET A 298 10.39 -16.35 4.45
N ALA A 299 10.36 -15.48 3.44
CA ALA A 299 10.79 -14.11 3.56
C ALA A 299 10.14 -13.45 4.79
N SER A 300 11.00 -12.85 5.62
CA SER A 300 10.64 -12.01 6.75
C SER A 300 9.50 -11.05 6.37
N PRO A 301 8.49 -10.84 7.24
CA PRO A 301 7.45 -9.88 6.98
C PRO A 301 8.07 -8.49 6.90
N GLY A 302 7.93 -7.85 5.74
CA GLY A 302 8.38 -6.48 5.51
C GLY A 302 7.79 -5.48 6.51
N PRO A 303 8.30 -4.23 6.52
CA PRO A 303 8.07 -3.23 7.57
C PRO A 303 6.60 -2.76 7.71
N ALA A 304 5.68 -3.27 6.90
CA ALA A 304 4.25 -3.02 7.02
C ALA A 304 3.60 -3.77 8.21
N ALA A 305 4.12 -4.95 8.61
CA ALA A 305 3.57 -5.72 9.73
C ALA A 305 3.93 -5.14 11.11
N ALA A 306 4.99 -4.33 11.20
CA ALA A 306 5.41 -3.68 12.44
C ALA A 306 4.48 -2.52 12.86
N ARG A 307 3.69 -1.96 11.94
CA ARG A 307 2.79 -0.83 12.24
C ARG A 307 1.47 -1.23 12.92
N LEU A 308 1.07 -2.50 12.86
CA LEU A 308 -0.17 -2.97 13.50
C LEU A 308 -0.02 -3.34 14.98
N ARG A 309 1.22 -3.42 15.51
CA ARG A 309 1.46 -3.63 16.94
C ARG A 309 1.41 -2.35 17.80
N ALA A 310 1.29 -1.18 17.17
CA ALA A 310 1.30 0.12 17.87
C ALA A 310 -0.09 0.64 18.25
N LEU A 311 -1.19 -0.06 17.90
CA LEU A 311 -2.53 0.30 18.34
C LEU A 311 -2.99 -0.65 19.45
N LYS A 312 -2.34 -0.51 20.61
CA LYS A 312 -2.87 -1.02 21.88
C LYS A 312 -4.11 -0.19 22.22
N VAL A 313 -5.27 -0.65 21.78
CA VAL A 313 -6.56 -0.12 22.24
C VAL A 313 -6.61 -0.32 23.77
N PRO A 314 -6.85 0.73 24.57
CA PRO A 314 -6.99 0.55 26.01
C PRO A 314 -8.24 -0.30 26.30
N PRO A 315 -8.20 -1.20 27.32
CA PRO A 315 -9.35 -1.99 27.68
C PRO A 315 -10.48 -1.07 28.16
N VAL A 316 -11.66 -1.22 27.55
CA VAL A 316 -12.89 -0.60 28.03
C VAL A 316 -13.28 -1.32 29.32
N SER A 317 -13.25 -0.59 30.44
CA SER A 317 -13.77 -1.08 31.72
C SER A 317 -15.27 -1.39 31.59
N PRO A 318 -15.76 -2.54 32.07
CA PRO A 318 -17.19 -2.78 32.16
C PRO A 318 -17.76 -1.87 33.26
N SER A 319 -18.49 -0.84 32.86
CA SER A 319 -19.36 -0.08 33.77
C SER A 319 -20.52 -0.98 34.19
N LEU A 320 -20.68 -1.09 35.50
CA LEU A 320 -21.83 -1.63 36.20
C LEU A 320 -23.14 -1.24 35.50
N ARG A 321 -23.99 -2.23 35.25
CA ARG A 321 -25.42 -2.01 35.00
C ARG A 321 -26.11 -2.05 36.35
N ASP A 322 -26.90 -1.01 36.60
CA ASP A 322 -28.07 -1.05 37.49
C ASP A 322 -29.06 -2.13 37.02
#